data_AF-A0A0F9G9Y8-F1
#
_entry.id   AF-A0A0F9G9Y8-F1
#
_cell.length_a   1.000
_cell.length_b   1.000
_cell.length_c   1.000
_cell.angle_alpha   90.00
_cell.angle_beta   90.00
_cell.angle_gamma   90.00
#
_symmetry.space_group_name_H-M   'P 1'
#
loop_
_entity.id
_entity.type
_entity.pdbx_description
1 polymer ?
#
loop_
_entity_poly.entity_id
_entity_poly.type
_entity_poly.pdbx_seq_one_letter_code
_entity_poly.pdbx_strand_id
1 'polypeptide(L)'
;MINLTITNQIDVPYIDERFDDFIYGELTIRNPVWLENHRMKRYNWKTPKELYFYKEVDKNGLYVPRGFLPDMIEYLDHNNIEFKIDNRTHVEKEKINFEFSGHLRPFQEIAIKSMLNQNEGTLCAPTGSGKTVMGIYMIAKRKQPTIIIVHTKELLYQWMDRLKEFLNIVNYGKIGDGCLDENKHITVALIQTLRNYPEIVNQYEFLIVDECFVAGTKIDDKPIEQIKPGDFVNSYNHKTN
;
A
#
# COMPACT_ATOMS: atom_id res chain seq x y z
N MET A 1 -24.23 1.92 -17.99
CA MET A 1 -23.09 2.69 -17.45
C MET A 1 -22.97 2.46 -15.95
N ILE A 2 -21.96 1.69 -15.55
CA ILE A 2 -21.64 1.34 -14.17
C ILE A 2 -20.77 2.43 -13.54
N ASN A 3 -20.96 2.72 -12.25
CA ASN A 3 -20.12 3.66 -11.53
C ASN A 3 -19.26 2.91 -10.51
N LEU A 4 -17.94 2.87 -10.73
CA LEU A 4 -16.98 2.39 -9.75
C LEU A 4 -16.55 3.56 -8.86
N THR A 5 -16.76 3.45 -7.56
CA THR A 5 -16.35 4.52 -6.62
C THR A 5 -15.07 4.12 -5.90
N ILE A 6 -14.02 4.93 -6.00
CA ILE A 6 -12.73 4.64 -5.37
C ILE A 6 -12.55 5.51 -4.14
N THR A 7 -12.39 4.89 -2.97
CA THR A 7 -12.16 5.54 -1.66
C THR A 7 -10.89 4.97 -1.01
N ASN A 8 -10.92 4.46 0.22
CA ASN A 8 -9.86 3.59 0.75
C ASN A 8 -9.94 2.16 0.19
N GLN A 9 -11.06 1.82 -0.44
CA GLN A 9 -11.36 0.60 -1.18
C GLN A 9 -12.19 0.96 -2.42
N ILE A 10 -12.40 0.02 -3.34
CA ILE A 10 -13.31 0.21 -4.48
C ILE A 10 -14.68 -0.29 -4.07
N ASP A 11 -15.69 0.56 -4.19
CA ASP A 11 -17.10 0.21 -4.12
C ASP A 11 -17.59 -0.15 -5.52
N VAL A 12 -18.00 -1.39 -5.65
CA VAL A 12 -18.36 -2.05 -6.90
C VAL A 12 -19.85 -2.37 -6.83
N PRO A 13 -20.71 -1.73 -7.65
CA PRO A 13 -22.11 -2.12 -7.71
C PRO A 13 -22.24 -3.48 -8.37
N TYR A 14 -23.35 -4.16 -8.12
CA TYR A 14 -23.70 -5.38 -8.86
C TYR A 14 -23.69 -5.13 -10.37
N ILE A 15 -22.95 -5.95 -11.12
CA ILE A 15 -22.90 -5.92 -12.58
C ILE A 15 -23.66 -7.12 -13.13
N ASP A 16 -23.10 -8.31 -12.97
CA ASP A 16 -23.69 -9.60 -13.29
C ASP A 16 -22.94 -10.72 -12.53
N GLU A 17 -23.48 -11.93 -12.58
CA GLU A 17 -22.89 -13.10 -11.91
C GLU A 17 -21.48 -13.45 -12.43
N ARG A 18 -21.18 -13.21 -13.71
CA ARG A 18 -19.87 -13.53 -14.29
C ARG A 18 -18.78 -12.61 -13.79
N PHE A 19 -19.13 -11.35 -13.53
CA PHE A 19 -18.22 -10.39 -12.94
C PHE A 19 -17.95 -10.68 -11.47
N ASP A 20 -18.98 -11.05 -10.71
CA ASP A 20 -18.82 -11.47 -9.32
C ASP A 20 -17.95 -12.73 -9.23
N ASP A 21 -18.20 -13.75 -10.08
CA ASP A 21 -17.37 -14.97 -10.16
C ASP A 21 -15.90 -14.65 -10.48
N PHE A 22 -15.65 -13.68 -11.36
CA PHE A 22 -14.31 -13.20 -11.66
C PHE A 22 -13.65 -12.58 -10.42
N ILE A 23 -14.35 -11.68 -9.73
CA ILE A 23 -13.84 -11.04 -8.50
C ILE A 23 -13.55 -12.11 -7.43
N TYR A 24 -14.50 -13.02 -7.18
CA TYR A 24 -14.35 -14.08 -6.19
C TYR A 24 -13.18 -15.00 -6.53
N GLY A 25 -12.99 -15.33 -7.80
CA GLY A 25 -11.87 -16.15 -8.26
C GLY A 25 -10.51 -15.49 -8.04
N GLU A 26 -10.36 -14.20 -8.40
CA GLU A 26 -9.08 -13.50 -8.28
C GLU A 26 -8.76 -13.05 -6.85
N LEU A 27 -9.78 -12.70 -6.06
CA LEU A 27 -9.63 -12.19 -4.69
C LEU A 27 -9.83 -13.25 -3.60
N THR A 28 -9.94 -14.53 -3.97
CA THR A 28 -9.89 -15.66 -3.01
C THR A 28 -8.55 -16.37 -3.11
N ILE A 29 -7.85 -16.43 -1.98
CA ILE A 29 -6.52 -17.04 -1.89
C ILE A 29 -6.58 -18.23 -0.94
N ARG A 30 -5.95 -19.35 -1.32
CA ARG A 30 -5.70 -20.44 -0.37
C ARG A 30 -4.73 -19.97 0.70
N ASN A 31 -5.11 -20.09 1.97
CA ASN A 31 -4.27 -19.63 3.07
C ASN A 31 -2.96 -20.43 3.14
N PRO A 32 -1.78 -19.81 2.89
CA PRO A 32 -0.50 -20.53 2.91
C PRO A 32 -0.19 -21.15 4.27
N VAL A 33 -0.61 -20.50 5.36
CA VAL A 33 -0.44 -21.02 6.73
C VAL A 33 -1.27 -22.28 6.93
N TRP A 34 -2.49 -22.30 6.40
CA TRP A 34 -3.36 -23.49 6.45
C TRP A 34 -2.74 -24.65 5.68
N LEU A 35 -2.25 -24.40 4.46
CA LEU A 35 -1.59 -25.39 3.61
C LEU A 35 -0.35 -25.98 4.30
N GLU A 36 0.48 -25.13 4.90
CA GLU A 36 1.68 -25.56 5.59
C GLU A 36 1.36 -26.38 6.84
N ASN A 37 0.39 -25.96 7.65
CA ASN A 37 -0.07 -26.74 8.79
C ASN A 37 -0.63 -28.09 8.36
N HIS A 38 -1.40 -28.13 7.27
CA HIS A 38 -1.94 -29.39 6.74
C HIS A 38 -0.82 -30.32 6.28
N ARG A 39 0.18 -29.80 5.56
CA ARG A 39 1.40 -30.52 5.14
C ARG A 39 2.18 -31.07 6.34
N MET A 40 2.29 -30.29 7.40
CA MET A 40 2.97 -30.64 8.65
C MET A 40 2.11 -31.46 9.63
N LYS A 41 0.87 -31.83 9.26
CA LYS A 41 -0.10 -32.53 10.14
C LYS A 41 -0.38 -31.79 11.46
N ARG A 42 -0.38 -30.46 11.43
CA ARG A 42 -0.75 -29.57 12.55
C ARG A 42 -2.24 -29.24 12.53
N TYR A 43 -2.78 -28.85 13.67
CA TYR A 43 -4.18 -28.44 13.79
C TYR A 43 -4.46 -27.08 13.13
N ASN A 44 -5.59 -26.97 12.41
CA ASN A 44 -6.00 -25.78 11.67
C ASN A 44 -7.29 -25.11 12.17
N TRP A 45 -7.80 -25.47 13.36
CA TRP A 45 -9.12 -25.02 13.85
C TRP A 45 -9.32 -23.50 13.94
N LYS A 46 -8.23 -22.72 14.09
CA LYS A 46 -8.22 -21.25 14.10
C LYS A 46 -7.72 -20.62 12.80
N THR A 47 -7.30 -21.42 11.85
CA THR A 47 -6.68 -20.96 10.61
C THR A 47 -7.70 -21.17 9.49
N PRO A 48 -8.23 -20.09 8.87
CA PRO A 48 -9.16 -20.25 7.78
C PRO A 48 -8.45 -20.92 6.59
N LYS A 49 -9.16 -21.77 5.86
CA LYS A 49 -8.61 -22.47 4.68
C LYS A 49 -8.34 -21.53 3.52
N GLU A 50 -9.18 -20.52 3.38
CA GLU A 50 -9.15 -19.50 2.33
C GLU A 50 -9.15 -18.11 2.97
N LEU A 51 -8.54 -17.16 2.28
CA LEU A 51 -8.48 -15.75 2.59
C LEU A 51 -9.28 -15.02 1.52
N TYR A 52 -10.22 -14.20 1.94
CA TYR A 52 -11.09 -13.43 1.05
C TYR A 52 -10.66 -11.97 1.11
N PHE A 53 -10.32 -11.41 -0.05
CA PHE A 53 -9.93 -10.02 -0.23
C PHE A 53 -11.05 -9.21 -0.86
N TYR A 54 -12.30 -9.52 -0.51
CA TYR A 54 -13.48 -8.76 -0.89
C TYR A 54 -14.50 -8.84 0.25
N LYS A 55 -15.49 -7.95 0.21
CA LYS A 55 -16.60 -7.96 1.15
C LYS A 55 -17.91 -7.66 0.43
N GLU A 56 -18.88 -8.55 0.57
CA GLU A 56 -20.24 -8.32 0.12
C GLU A 56 -20.91 -7.20 0.92
N VAL A 57 -21.68 -6.37 0.23
CA VAL A 57 -22.42 -5.22 0.76
C VAL A 57 -23.90 -5.38 0.45
N ASP A 58 -24.77 -4.92 1.35
CA ASP A 58 -26.22 -5.00 1.17
C ASP A 58 -26.65 -4.39 -0.17
N LYS A 59 -27.54 -5.09 -0.91
CA LYS A 59 -27.96 -4.82 -2.31
C LYS A 59 -26.98 -5.31 -3.41
N ASN A 60 -26.27 -6.42 -3.16
CA ASN A 60 -25.40 -7.13 -4.12
C ASN A 60 -24.15 -6.36 -4.58
N GLY A 61 -23.67 -5.39 -3.79
CA GLY A 61 -22.40 -4.71 -4.08
C GLY A 61 -21.20 -5.45 -3.49
N LEU A 62 -20.00 -5.09 -3.94
CA LEU A 62 -18.73 -5.59 -3.42
C LEU A 62 -17.81 -4.44 -3.02
N TYR A 63 -17.12 -4.59 -1.89
CA TYR A 63 -15.92 -3.84 -1.58
C TYR A 63 -14.68 -4.66 -1.94
N VAL A 64 -13.77 -4.09 -2.72
CA VAL A 64 -12.52 -4.74 -3.14
C VAL A 64 -11.30 -3.82 -2.95
N PRO A 65 -10.07 -4.35 -2.83
CA PRO A 65 -8.85 -3.57 -2.72
C PRO A 65 -8.62 -2.69 -3.95
N ARG A 66 -8.10 -1.47 -3.72
CA ARG A 66 -7.80 -0.52 -4.81
C ARG A 66 -6.78 -1.03 -5.81
N GLY A 67 -5.84 -1.85 -5.34
CA GLY A 67 -4.83 -2.48 -6.19
C GLY A 67 -5.43 -3.39 -7.28
N PHE A 68 -6.68 -3.84 -7.12
CA PHE A 68 -7.39 -4.69 -8.09
C PHE A 68 -8.09 -3.89 -9.22
N LEU A 69 -8.04 -2.55 -9.17
CA LEU A 69 -8.66 -1.69 -10.19
C LEU A 69 -8.18 -1.99 -11.62
N PRO A 70 -6.88 -2.21 -11.91
CA PRO A 70 -6.43 -2.51 -13.26
C PRO A 70 -7.06 -3.78 -13.84
N ASP A 71 -7.08 -4.86 -13.04
CA ASP A 71 -7.68 -6.15 -13.43
C ASP A 71 -9.19 -6.02 -13.70
N MET A 72 -9.90 -5.20 -12.90
CA MET A 72 -11.30 -4.88 -13.14
C MET A 72 -11.52 -4.09 -14.43
N ILE A 73 -10.72 -3.05 -14.67
CA ILE A 73 -10.82 -2.24 -15.90
C ILE A 73 -10.59 -3.13 -17.13
N GLU A 74 -9.56 -3.96 -17.09
CA GLU A 74 -9.24 -4.91 -18.16
C GLU A 74 -10.42 -5.86 -18.43
N TYR A 75 -11.04 -6.43 -17.39
CA TYR A 75 -12.23 -7.26 -17.54
C TYR A 75 -13.38 -6.50 -18.20
N LEU A 76 -13.69 -5.29 -17.72
CA LEU A 76 -14.83 -4.51 -18.20
C LEU A 76 -14.64 -4.10 -19.66
N ASP A 77 -13.44 -3.66 -20.03
CA ASP A 77 -13.09 -3.32 -21.41
C ASP A 77 -13.18 -4.53 -22.33
N HIS A 78 -12.62 -5.69 -21.93
CA HIS A 78 -12.71 -6.93 -22.71
C HIS A 78 -14.15 -7.40 -22.94
N ASN A 79 -15.05 -7.15 -22.00
CA ASN A 79 -16.46 -7.51 -22.11
C ASN A 79 -17.34 -6.37 -22.68
N ASN A 80 -16.73 -5.26 -23.14
CA ASN A 80 -17.44 -4.07 -23.65
C ASN A 80 -18.49 -3.51 -22.67
N ILE A 81 -18.21 -3.58 -21.38
CA ILE A 81 -19.09 -3.09 -20.32
C ILE A 81 -18.75 -1.62 -20.07
N GLU A 82 -19.69 -0.72 -20.35
CA GLU A 82 -19.47 0.72 -20.17
C GLU A 82 -19.47 1.12 -18.68
N PHE A 83 -18.37 1.72 -18.22
CA PHE A 83 -18.20 2.16 -16.84
C PHE A 83 -17.66 3.60 -16.72
N LYS A 84 -17.78 4.15 -15.51
CA LYS A 84 -17.19 5.41 -15.07
C LYS A 84 -16.49 5.21 -13.75
N ILE A 85 -15.39 5.92 -13.56
CA ILE A 85 -14.63 5.96 -12.31
C ILE A 85 -14.95 7.27 -11.59
N ASP A 86 -15.52 7.15 -10.40
CA ASP A 86 -15.66 8.24 -9.42
C ASP A 86 -14.51 8.11 -8.41
N ASN A 87 -13.41 8.80 -8.69
CA ASN A 87 -12.24 8.78 -7.82
C ASN A 87 -12.36 9.81 -6.69
N ARG A 88 -12.59 9.31 -5.46
CA ARG A 88 -12.70 10.09 -4.23
C ARG A 88 -11.48 9.90 -3.31
N THR A 89 -10.35 9.42 -3.83
CA THR A 89 -9.13 9.21 -3.04
C THR A 89 -8.40 10.51 -2.71
N HIS A 90 -8.64 11.58 -3.46
CA HIS A 90 -7.96 12.86 -3.28
C HIS A 90 -8.92 13.88 -2.69
N VAL A 91 -8.62 14.32 -1.47
CA VAL A 91 -9.24 15.52 -0.89
C VAL A 91 -8.26 16.67 -1.09
N GLU A 92 -8.68 17.76 -1.74
CA GLU A 92 -7.82 18.95 -1.83
C GLU A 92 -7.49 19.46 -0.42
N LYS A 93 -6.25 19.22 0.00
CA LYS A 93 -5.66 19.79 1.21
C LYS A 93 -4.63 20.86 0.83
N GLU A 94 -4.35 21.75 1.78
CA GLU A 94 -3.31 22.76 1.63
C GLU A 94 -1.96 22.08 1.37
N LYS A 95 -1.24 22.57 0.35
CA LYS A 95 0.09 22.05 0.01
C LYS A 95 1.08 22.38 1.13
N ILE A 96 1.77 21.36 1.63
CA ILE A 96 2.82 21.53 2.61
C ILE A 96 4.16 21.54 1.89
N ASN A 97 4.83 22.69 1.90
CA ASN A 97 6.12 22.83 1.24
C ASN A 97 7.23 22.31 2.15
N PHE A 98 7.95 21.29 1.68
CA PHE A 98 9.21 20.85 2.26
C PHE A 98 10.33 21.09 1.25
N GLU A 99 11.49 21.53 1.74
CA GLU A 99 12.70 21.69 0.94
C GLU A 99 13.61 20.49 1.17
N PHE A 100 13.85 19.70 0.12
CA PHE A 100 14.76 18.57 0.20
C PHE A 100 16.21 19.02 0.02
N SER A 101 17.06 18.78 1.01
CA SER A 101 18.47 19.22 1.05
C SER A 101 19.48 18.18 0.56
N GLY A 102 19.04 16.97 0.17
CA GLY A 102 19.91 15.88 -0.27
C GLY A 102 20.19 15.86 -1.77
N HIS A 103 21.05 14.92 -2.18
CA HIS A 103 21.28 14.56 -3.58
C HIS A 103 20.92 13.11 -3.85
N LEU A 104 20.13 12.88 -4.91
CA LEU A 104 19.79 11.54 -5.36
C LEU A 104 20.90 10.95 -6.22
N ARG A 105 21.10 9.64 -6.10
CA ARG A 105 21.94 8.89 -7.04
C ARG A 105 21.14 8.64 -8.33
N PRO A 106 21.78 8.46 -9.50
CA PRO A 106 21.07 8.28 -10.77
C PRO A 106 20.02 7.17 -10.76
N PHE A 107 20.30 6.03 -10.11
CA PHE A 107 19.32 4.93 -10.01
C PHE A 107 18.12 5.27 -9.11
N GLN A 108 18.31 6.12 -8.10
CA GLN A 108 17.25 6.56 -7.19
C GLN A 108 16.28 7.48 -7.94
N GLU A 109 16.80 8.37 -8.80
CA GLU A 109 15.98 9.26 -9.64
C GLU A 109 15.05 8.47 -10.57
N ILE A 110 15.55 7.41 -11.20
CA ILE A 110 14.76 6.53 -12.06
C ILE A 110 13.62 5.89 -11.25
N ALA A 111 13.94 5.30 -10.09
CA ALA A 111 12.95 4.64 -9.24
C ALA A 111 11.89 5.63 -8.73
N ILE A 112 12.32 6.81 -8.26
CA ILE A 112 11.43 7.87 -7.78
C ILE A 112 10.53 8.38 -8.90
N LYS A 113 11.06 8.58 -10.13
CA LYS A 113 10.25 9.05 -11.26
C LYS A 113 9.11 8.07 -11.55
N SER A 114 9.39 6.76 -11.54
CA SER A 114 8.35 5.74 -11.70
C SER A 114 7.32 5.79 -10.57
N MET A 115 7.76 5.90 -9.31
CA MET A 115 6.87 5.99 -8.14
C MET A 115 6.01 7.26 -8.12
N LEU A 116 6.55 8.40 -8.56
CA LEU A 116 5.84 9.68 -8.58
C LEU A 116 4.77 9.74 -9.67
N ASN A 117 4.91 8.94 -10.74
CA ASN A 117 3.92 8.82 -11.81
C ASN A 117 2.71 7.96 -11.42
N GLN A 118 2.78 7.23 -10.31
CA GLN A 118 1.70 6.38 -9.81
C GLN A 118 1.14 6.95 -8.51
N ASN A 119 -0.13 6.70 -8.19
CA ASN A 119 -0.67 7.10 -6.88
C ASN A 119 -0.28 6.14 -5.77
N GLU A 120 -0.06 4.88 -6.12
CA GLU A 120 0.24 3.76 -5.22
C GLU A 120 1.33 2.91 -5.86
N GLY A 121 2.15 2.24 -5.04
CA GLY A 121 3.18 1.35 -5.56
C GLY A 121 4.12 0.84 -4.48
N THR A 122 4.93 -0.15 -4.84
CA THR A 122 5.95 -0.75 -3.98
C THR A 122 7.33 -0.39 -4.49
N LEU A 123 8.11 0.33 -3.69
CA LEU A 123 9.51 0.61 -3.98
C LEU A 123 10.39 -0.53 -3.46
N CYS A 124 10.79 -1.46 -4.34
CA CYS A 124 11.79 -2.45 -3.99
C CYS A 124 13.21 -1.97 -4.30
N ALA A 125 14.08 -2.01 -3.29
CA ALA A 125 15.50 -1.77 -3.46
C ALA A 125 16.30 -2.47 -2.34
N PRO A 126 17.55 -2.91 -2.61
CA PRO A 126 18.42 -3.55 -1.62
C PRO A 126 18.59 -2.72 -0.34
N THR A 127 19.05 -3.34 0.74
CA THR A 127 19.51 -2.61 1.93
C THR A 127 20.66 -1.66 1.56
N GLY A 128 20.75 -0.51 2.23
CA GLY A 128 21.76 0.52 1.93
C GLY A 128 21.55 1.29 0.61
N SER A 129 20.53 0.97 -0.19
CA SER A 129 20.20 1.70 -1.42
C SER A 129 19.67 3.12 -1.20
N GLY A 130 19.34 3.48 0.04
CA GLY A 130 18.81 4.80 0.41
C GLY A 130 17.29 4.92 0.29
N LYS A 131 16.52 3.83 0.50
CA LYS A 131 15.04 3.84 0.47
C LYS A 131 14.42 4.96 1.32
N THR A 132 14.92 5.17 2.53
CA THR A 132 14.48 6.27 3.40
C THR A 132 14.65 7.63 2.73
N VAL A 133 15.80 7.89 2.11
CA VAL A 133 16.07 9.15 1.38
C VAL A 133 15.13 9.30 0.19
N MET A 134 14.86 8.20 -0.54
CA MET A 134 13.89 8.21 -1.64
C MET A 134 12.47 8.52 -1.14
N GLY A 135 12.06 7.92 -0.02
CA GLY A 135 10.79 8.22 0.65
C GLY A 135 10.68 9.69 1.03
N ILE A 136 11.70 10.24 1.67
CA ILE A 136 11.75 11.65 2.06
C ILE A 136 11.69 12.59 0.85
N TYR A 137 12.40 12.27 -0.23
CA TYR A 137 12.29 13.02 -1.47
C TYR A 137 10.86 13.00 -2.03
N MET A 138 10.19 11.84 -1.99
CA MET A 138 8.78 11.74 -2.41
C MET A 138 7.86 12.60 -1.54
N ILE A 139 8.09 12.69 -0.23
CA ILE A 139 7.33 13.60 0.66
C ILE A 139 7.45 15.05 0.18
N ALA A 140 8.67 15.52 -0.08
CA ALA A 140 8.92 16.88 -0.55
C ALA A 140 8.29 17.16 -1.93
N LYS A 141 8.19 16.14 -2.79
CA LYS A 141 7.55 16.27 -4.12
C LYS A 141 6.03 16.22 -4.05
N ARG A 142 5.45 15.36 -3.20
CA ARG A 142 4.00 15.21 -3.04
C ARG A 142 3.37 16.42 -2.35
N LYS A 143 4.08 17.04 -1.39
CA LYS A 143 3.61 18.22 -0.65
C LYS A 143 2.28 17.99 0.07
N GLN A 144 2.10 16.80 0.62
CA GLN A 144 0.88 16.36 1.25
C GLN A 144 1.13 15.92 2.71
N PRO A 145 0.13 15.99 3.58
CA PRO A 145 0.17 15.37 4.90
C PRO A 145 0.62 13.92 4.80
N THR A 146 1.72 13.57 5.44
CA THR A 146 2.35 12.24 5.33
C THR A 146 2.40 11.49 6.66
N ILE A 147 2.03 10.22 6.66
CA ILE A 147 2.34 9.29 7.75
C ILE A 147 3.31 8.22 7.28
N ILE A 148 4.36 7.99 8.08
CA ILE A 148 5.37 6.96 7.85
C ILE A 148 5.17 5.86 8.90
N ILE A 149 4.84 4.66 8.46
CA ILE A 149 4.62 3.50 9.31
C ILE A 149 5.87 2.61 9.29
N VAL A 150 6.37 2.27 10.48
CA VAL A 150 7.51 1.39 10.67
C VAL A 150 7.21 0.33 11.74
N HIS A 151 8.04 -0.71 11.84
CA HIS A 151 7.80 -1.86 12.73
C HIS A 151 8.73 -1.92 13.95
N THR A 152 9.80 -1.14 14.02
CA THR A 152 10.69 -1.06 15.19
C THR A 152 10.91 0.37 15.66
N LYS A 153 11.26 0.51 16.94
CA LYS A 153 11.66 1.79 17.53
C LYS A 153 12.91 2.36 16.87
N GLU A 154 13.87 1.50 16.51
CA GLU A 154 15.09 1.91 15.82
C GLU A 154 14.77 2.58 14.48
N LEU A 155 13.92 1.96 13.65
CA LEU A 155 13.48 2.55 12.39
C LEU A 155 12.73 3.86 12.61
N LEU A 156 11.88 3.93 13.65
CA LEU A 156 11.16 5.15 13.99
C LEU A 156 12.13 6.32 14.24
N TYR A 157 13.13 6.11 15.09
CA TYR A 157 14.11 7.16 15.40
C TYR A 157 15.02 7.47 14.20
N GLN A 158 15.41 6.45 13.43
CA GLN A 158 16.15 6.65 12.18
C GLN A 158 15.37 7.52 11.18
N TRP A 159 14.07 7.27 10.99
CA TRP A 159 13.25 8.10 10.12
C TRP A 159 13.15 9.54 10.61
N MET A 160 12.96 9.74 11.92
CA MET A 160 12.93 11.07 12.53
C MET A 160 14.24 11.84 12.30
N ASP A 161 15.39 11.20 12.48
CA ASP A 161 16.69 11.83 12.25
C ASP A 161 16.91 12.16 10.77
N ARG A 162 16.47 11.28 9.86
CA ARG A 162 16.56 11.52 8.41
C ARG A 162 15.63 12.63 7.95
N LEU A 163 14.43 12.76 8.53
CA LEU A 163 13.52 13.87 8.24
C LEU A 163 14.15 15.21 8.62
N LYS A 164 14.79 15.30 9.79
CA LYS A 164 15.55 16.49 10.19
C LYS A 164 16.66 16.83 9.21
N GLU A 165 17.47 15.84 8.86
CA GLU A 165 18.62 15.98 7.97
C GLU A 165 18.21 16.44 6.57
N PHE A 166 17.20 15.79 5.98
CA PHE A 166 16.88 15.94 4.56
C PHE A 166 15.73 16.92 4.26
N LEU A 167 14.87 17.27 5.23
CA LEU A 167 13.80 18.25 5.05
C LEU A 167 13.96 19.52 5.87
N ASN A 168 15.02 19.62 6.71
CA ASN A 168 15.24 20.75 7.62
C ASN A 168 14.04 21.04 8.54
N ILE A 169 13.26 20.03 8.90
CA ILE A 169 12.10 20.17 9.80
C ILE A 169 12.44 19.64 11.19
N VAL A 170 11.98 20.36 12.21
CA VAL A 170 12.10 19.95 13.62
C VAL A 170 10.74 19.60 14.25
N ASN A 171 9.65 19.90 13.54
CA ASN A 171 8.30 19.64 14.00
C ASN A 171 7.66 18.53 13.16
N TYR A 172 7.49 17.37 13.76
CA TYR A 172 6.85 16.18 13.20
C TYR A 172 6.28 15.34 14.35
N GLY A 173 5.24 14.57 14.08
CA GLY A 173 4.53 13.76 15.05
C GLY A 173 5.25 12.44 15.31
N LYS A 174 4.98 11.86 16.48
CA LYS A 174 5.50 10.56 16.90
C LYS A 174 4.37 9.73 17.52
N ILE A 175 4.09 8.58 16.92
CA ILE A 175 3.14 7.60 17.45
C ILE A 175 3.89 6.32 17.78
N GLY A 176 3.86 5.93 19.05
CA GLY A 176 4.59 4.80 19.59
C GLY A 176 5.65 5.21 20.61
N ASP A 177 6.24 4.19 21.24
CA ASP A 177 7.21 4.37 22.33
C ASP A 177 6.68 5.27 23.47
N GLY A 178 5.43 5.04 23.87
CA GLY A 178 4.75 5.80 24.92
C GLY A 178 4.26 7.20 24.51
N CYS A 179 4.38 7.56 23.23
CA CYS A 179 3.96 8.84 22.70
C CYS A 179 2.79 8.67 21.72
N LEU A 180 1.83 9.58 21.80
CA LEU A 180 0.71 9.71 20.85
C LEU A 180 0.60 11.18 20.48
N ASP A 181 1.62 11.67 19.75
CA ASP A 181 1.71 13.05 19.29
C ASP A 181 1.50 13.09 17.78
N GLU A 182 0.35 13.61 17.38
CA GLU A 182 -0.04 13.72 15.97
C GLU A 182 0.36 15.08 15.42
N ASN A 183 1.05 15.08 14.29
CA ASN A 183 1.34 16.29 13.53
C ASN A 183 0.64 16.21 12.17
N LYS A 184 -0.17 17.24 11.86
CA LYS A 184 -0.96 17.31 10.62
C LYS A 184 -0.12 17.38 9.35
N HIS A 185 1.20 17.56 9.44
CA HIS A 185 2.10 17.62 8.30
C HIS A 185 2.85 16.30 8.08
N ILE A 186 3.63 15.85 9.06
CA ILE A 186 4.39 14.60 8.97
C ILE A 186 4.37 13.90 10.33
N THR A 187 4.02 12.62 10.34
CA THR A 187 4.09 11.78 11.55
C THR A 187 4.81 10.46 11.25
N VAL A 188 5.67 10.03 12.17
CA VAL A 188 6.28 8.69 12.14
C VAL A 188 5.62 7.81 13.21
N ALA A 189 5.14 6.63 12.81
CA ALA A 189 4.29 5.78 13.62
C ALA A 189 4.77 4.32 13.67
N LEU A 190 4.80 3.74 14.88
CA LEU A 190 4.92 2.29 15.05
C LEU A 190 3.60 1.62 14.70
N ILE A 191 3.64 0.62 13.81
CA ILE A 191 2.46 -0.15 13.41
C ILE A 191 1.76 -0.80 14.61
N GLN A 192 2.50 -1.25 15.63
CA GLN A 192 1.92 -1.87 16.82
C GLN A 192 1.05 -0.91 17.63
N THR A 193 1.43 0.37 17.70
CA THR A 193 0.65 1.40 18.39
C THR A 193 -0.48 1.90 17.51
N LEU A 194 -0.20 2.18 16.24
CA LEU A 194 -1.16 2.71 15.28
C LEU A 194 -2.36 1.77 15.04
N ARG A 195 -2.17 0.45 15.15
CA ARG A 195 -3.25 -0.54 15.07
C ARG A 195 -4.38 -0.33 16.09
N ASN A 196 -4.10 0.32 17.22
CA ASN A 196 -5.13 0.66 18.22
C ASN A 196 -5.89 1.95 17.90
N TYR A 197 -5.38 2.74 16.93
CA TYR A 197 -5.91 4.05 16.52
C TYR A 197 -5.89 4.18 14.98
N PRO A 198 -6.49 3.24 14.23
CA PRO A 198 -6.41 3.21 12.77
C PRO A 198 -7.00 4.46 12.10
N GLU A 199 -7.93 5.14 12.76
CA GLU A 199 -8.56 6.37 12.30
C GLU A 199 -7.58 7.54 12.11
N ILE A 200 -6.43 7.52 12.81
CA ILE A 200 -5.39 8.55 12.67
C ILE A 200 -4.87 8.60 11.22
N VAL A 201 -4.82 7.46 10.52
CA VAL A 201 -4.35 7.38 9.14
C VAL A 201 -5.19 8.26 8.21
N ASN A 202 -6.48 8.45 8.51
CA ASN A 202 -7.40 9.24 7.68
C ASN A 202 -7.05 10.74 7.63
N GLN A 203 -6.15 11.21 8.50
CA GLN A 203 -5.68 12.60 8.48
C GLN A 203 -4.61 12.85 7.40
N TYR A 204 -4.01 11.79 6.87
CA TYR A 204 -2.88 11.85 5.95
C TYR A 204 -3.30 11.45 4.53
N GLU A 205 -2.69 12.09 3.53
CA GLU A 205 -2.95 11.81 2.11
C GLU A 205 -1.82 11.00 1.49
N PHE A 206 -0.64 10.98 2.11
CA PHE A 206 0.48 10.17 1.67
C PHE A 206 0.90 9.19 2.78
N LEU A 207 0.90 7.91 2.44
CA LEU A 207 1.27 6.83 3.34
C LEU A 207 2.56 6.18 2.84
N ILE A 208 3.56 6.11 3.71
CA ILE A 208 4.76 5.32 3.50
C ILE A 208 4.75 4.20 4.53
N VAL A 209 4.93 2.97 4.10
CA VAL A 209 5.17 1.83 4.99
C VAL A 209 6.58 1.34 4.71
N ASP A 210 7.44 1.30 5.72
CA ASP A 210 8.83 0.83 5.59
C ASP A 210 8.97 -0.63 6.02
N GLU A 211 9.77 -1.37 5.27
CA GLU A 211 10.00 -2.81 5.44
C GLU A 211 8.70 -3.64 5.49
N CYS A 212 7.81 -3.41 4.51
CA CYS A 212 6.52 -4.12 4.39
C CYS A 212 6.64 -5.63 4.20
N PHE A 213 7.78 -6.09 3.69
CA PHE A 213 8.00 -7.47 3.26
C PHE A 213 9.21 -8.06 3.95
N VAL A 214 9.07 -9.31 4.36
CA VAL A 214 10.19 -10.10 4.85
C VAL A 214 11.07 -10.50 3.66
N ALA A 215 12.38 -10.54 3.87
CA ALA A 215 13.31 -11.03 2.85
C ALA A 215 12.88 -12.40 2.31
N GLY A 216 12.97 -12.59 0.99
CA GLY A 216 12.53 -13.78 0.29
C GLY A 216 11.03 -13.87 0.04
N THR A 217 10.25 -12.82 0.36
CA THR A 217 8.84 -12.76 -0.05
C THR A 217 8.76 -12.93 -1.57
N LYS A 218 8.02 -13.94 -2.03
CA LYS A 218 7.80 -14.15 -3.46
C LYS A 218 6.74 -13.18 -3.98
N ILE A 219 7.03 -12.58 -5.13
CA ILE A 219 6.15 -11.74 -5.92
C ILE A 219 6.27 -12.24 -7.36
N ASP A 220 5.18 -12.74 -7.94
CA ASP A 220 5.18 -13.41 -9.26
C ASP A 220 6.31 -14.45 -9.39
N ASP A 221 6.38 -15.38 -8.43
CA ASP A 221 7.39 -16.43 -8.28
C ASP A 221 8.84 -15.98 -8.08
N LYS A 222 9.12 -14.67 -8.09
CA LYS A 222 10.45 -14.12 -7.87
C LYS A 222 10.56 -13.58 -6.45
N PRO A 223 11.67 -13.84 -5.73
CA PRO A 223 11.96 -13.13 -4.49
C PRO A 223 11.91 -11.62 -4.72
N ILE A 224 11.33 -10.87 -3.78
CA ILE A 224 11.11 -9.43 -3.88
C ILE A 224 12.41 -8.69 -4.21
N GLU A 225 13.55 -9.18 -3.73
CA GLU A 225 14.89 -8.61 -3.98
C GLU A 225 15.33 -8.67 -5.45
N GLN A 226 14.68 -9.51 -6.26
CA GLN A 226 14.96 -9.68 -7.68
C GLN A 226 14.11 -8.75 -8.57
N ILE A 227 13.12 -8.06 -7.99
CA ILE A 227 12.26 -7.10 -8.71
C ILE A 227 13.04 -5.79 -8.93
N LYS A 228 12.99 -5.28 -10.15
CA LYS A 228 13.67 -4.05 -10.55
C LYS A 228 12.67 -2.91 -10.76
N PRO A 229 13.09 -1.65 -10.55
CA PRO A 229 12.27 -0.50 -10.93
C PRO A 229 11.85 -0.58 -12.40
N GLY A 230 10.54 -0.56 -12.66
CA GLY A 230 9.96 -0.71 -13.99
C GLY A 230 9.43 -2.12 -14.30
N ASP A 231 9.68 -3.11 -13.44
CA ASP A 231 9.01 -4.41 -13.53
C ASP A 231 7.52 -4.22 -13.21
N PHE A 232 6.66 -4.75 -14.08
CA PHE A 232 5.25 -4.94 -13.75
C PHE A 232 5.14 -6.12 -12.79
N VAL A 233 4.54 -5.85 -11.64
CA VAL A 233 4.19 -6.86 -10.66
C VAL A 233 2.68 -6.97 -10.69
N ASN A 234 2.17 -8.17 -10.93
CA ASN A 234 0.73 -8.40 -10.83
C ASN A 234 0.33 -8.37 -9.35
N SER A 235 -0.80 -7.72 -9.04
CA SER A 235 -1.52 -8.02 -7.82
C SER A 235 -1.85 -9.51 -7.83
N TYR A 236 -1.25 -10.26 -6.91
CA TYR A 236 -1.42 -11.69 -6.64
C TYR A 236 -2.14 -12.53 -7.71
N ASN A 237 -1.40 -13.40 -8.41
CA ASN A 237 -1.96 -14.40 -9.32
C ASN A 237 -2.07 -15.77 -8.61
N HIS A 238 -3.30 -16.23 -8.36
CA HIS A 238 -3.59 -17.51 -7.71
C HIS A 238 -3.18 -18.76 -8.54
N LYS A 239 -2.76 -18.58 -9.81
CA LYS A 239 -2.36 -19.66 -10.72
C LYS A 239 -0.86 -19.99 -10.65
N THR A 240 -0.05 -19.14 -10.01
CA THR A 240 1.38 -19.35 -9.80
C THR A 240 1.61 -19.70 -8.33
N ASN A 241 1.98 -20.96 -8.07
CA ASN A 241 2.01 -21.63 -6.76
C ASN A 241 2.97 -21.02 -5.71
#